data_AF-A0A7Y2VFP0-F1
#
_entry.id   AF-A0A7Y2VFP0-F1
#
_cell.length_a   1.000
_cell.length_b   1.000
_cell.length_c   1.000
_cell.angle_alpha   90.00
_cell.angle_beta   90.00
_cell.angle_gamma   90.00
#
_symmetry.space_group_name_H-M   'P 1'
#
loop_
_entity.id
_entity.type
_entity.pdbx_description
1 polymer ?
#
loop_
_entity_poly.entity_id
_entity_poly.type
_entity_poly.pdbx_seq_one_letter_code
_entity_poly.pdbx_strand_id
1 'polypeptide(L)'
;MKKIKYSTLALLGLALVFVGCNDAGKSSNGALSSSAAEKVYVAPGEQDEYYAFLSGGYSGNLTVYGLPSGRMFKEIPVFSQFPTSGYGYSEETKPMLNTSFGFVPWDDLHHPDISQTNGELDGRWVFVNGNNTPRIARVSLSTFETEEIIEVPNSAGNHSSSFITENTEYVVAGTRFSVPVPQRDMPINEYKGNFKGALSFISVAPEDGRMNLEFQVMMPGFNYDLSRPGRGNSHGWFFFSTYNTEEANSLLEVMASQN
;
A
#
# COMPACT_ATOMS: atom_id res chain seq x y z
N MET A 1 -52.92 -33.41 -50.87
CA MET A 1 -51.46 -33.65 -50.85
C MET A 1 -50.59 -32.47 -51.38
N LYS A 2 -50.85 -31.20 -51.02
CA LYS A 2 -49.93 -30.08 -51.40
C LYS A 2 -49.69 -28.98 -50.35
N LYS A 3 -50.38 -28.97 -49.21
CA LYS A 3 -50.21 -27.92 -48.18
C LYS A 3 -49.21 -28.25 -47.05
N ILE A 4 -48.85 -29.52 -46.87
CA ILE A 4 -47.97 -29.98 -45.77
C ILE A 4 -46.48 -29.72 -46.04
N LYS A 5 -46.08 -29.51 -47.30
CA LYS A 5 -44.67 -29.30 -47.68
C LYS A 5 -44.13 -27.88 -47.42
N TYR A 6 -44.99 -26.89 -47.21
CA TYR A 6 -44.55 -25.51 -46.97
C TYR A 6 -44.29 -25.22 -45.49
N SER A 7 -44.99 -25.88 -44.57
CA SER A 7 -44.76 -25.72 -43.12
C SER A 7 -43.47 -26.36 -42.64
N THR A 8 -43.01 -27.44 -43.27
CA THR A 8 -41.73 -28.10 -42.94
C THR A 8 -40.52 -27.32 -43.46
N LEU A 9 -40.63 -26.63 -44.60
CA LEU A 9 -39.59 -25.72 -45.09
C LEU A 9 -39.48 -24.44 -44.25
N ALA A 10 -40.60 -23.92 -43.73
CA ALA A 10 -40.61 -22.73 -42.89
C ALA A 10 -39.97 -22.97 -41.50
N LEU A 11 -40.14 -24.18 -40.92
CA LEU A 11 -39.48 -24.54 -39.66
C LEU A 11 -37.97 -24.79 -39.83
N LEU A 12 -37.52 -25.31 -40.97
CA LEU A 12 -36.08 -25.47 -41.25
C LEU A 12 -35.38 -24.11 -41.49
N GLY A 13 -36.08 -23.17 -42.13
CA GLY A 13 -35.56 -21.81 -42.34
C GLY A 13 -35.41 -21.01 -41.04
N LEU A 14 -36.33 -21.18 -40.08
CA LEU A 14 -36.26 -20.48 -38.80
C LEU A 14 -35.15 -21.04 -37.89
N ALA A 15 -34.82 -22.33 -38.00
CA ALA A 15 -33.71 -22.94 -37.27
C ALA A 15 -32.32 -22.48 -37.78
N LEU A 16 -32.20 -22.13 -39.07
CA LEU A 16 -30.95 -21.64 -39.65
C LEU A 16 -30.64 -20.18 -39.30
N VAL A 17 -31.64 -19.37 -38.94
CA VAL A 17 -31.44 -17.97 -38.53
C VAL A 17 -30.86 -17.87 -37.11
N PHE A 18 -31.10 -18.85 -36.24
CA PHE A 18 -30.51 -18.89 -34.89
C PHE A 18 -29.07 -19.43 -34.85
N VAL A 19 -28.55 -19.98 -35.96
CA VAL A 19 -27.15 -20.47 -36.06
C VAL A 19 -26.23 -19.44 -36.73
N GLY A 20 -26.78 -18.34 -37.26
CA GLY A 20 -26.05 -17.34 -38.04
C GLY A 20 -25.40 -16.18 -37.26
N CYS A 21 -25.62 -16.08 -35.95
CA CYS A 21 -24.95 -15.10 -35.08
C CYS A 21 -23.92 -15.79 -34.18
N ASN A 22 -22.90 -16.38 -34.78
CA ASN A 22 -21.63 -16.59 -34.11
C ASN A 22 -20.55 -16.42 -35.17
N ASP A 23 -20.09 -15.17 -35.30
CA ASP A 23 -18.89 -14.81 -36.05
C ASP A 23 -17.68 -15.38 -35.29
N ALA A 24 -17.56 -16.70 -35.32
CA ALA A 24 -16.41 -17.45 -34.86
C ALA A 24 -15.37 -17.38 -35.98
N GLY A 25 -14.64 -16.26 -36.00
CA GLY A 25 -13.35 -16.17 -36.65
C GLY A 25 -12.42 -17.24 -36.07
N LYS A 26 -12.33 -18.37 -36.77
CA LYS A 26 -11.34 -19.41 -36.52
C LYS A 26 -9.95 -18.81 -36.75
N SER A 27 -9.22 -18.56 -35.67
CA SER A 27 -7.77 -18.75 -35.67
C SER A 27 -7.46 -19.98 -34.83
N SER A 28 -6.88 -20.98 -35.49
CA SER A 28 -6.33 -22.16 -34.86
C SER A 28 -5.06 -21.81 -34.11
N ASN A 29 -5.00 -22.13 -32.82
CA ASN A 29 -3.77 -22.56 -32.14
C ASN A 29 -4.11 -23.35 -30.87
N GLY A 30 -3.27 -24.34 -30.56
CA GLY A 30 -3.55 -25.46 -29.66
C GLY A 30 -3.52 -25.16 -28.16
N ALA A 31 -3.90 -26.19 -27.38
CA ALA A 31 -3.83 -26.31 -25.92
C ALA A 31 -4.59 -25.23 -25.10
N LEU A 32 -5.88 -25.51 -24.83
CA LEU A 32 -6.69 -24.97 -23.72
C LEU A 32 -6.58 -23.45 -23.47
N SER A 33 -7.28 -22.64 -24.26
CA SER A 33 -7.50 -21.23 -23.94
C SER A 33 -8.50 -21.10 -22.79
N SER A 34 -8.04 -21.17 -21.53
CA SER A 34 -8.88 -20.82 -20.39
C SER A 34 -9.27 -19.34 -20.48
N SER A 35 -10.55 -19.04 -20.24
CA SER A 35 -11.04 -17.66 -20.21
C SER A 35 -10.41 -16.88 -19.04
N ALA A 36 -10.37 -15.55 -19.10
CA ALA A 36 -9.90 -14.74 -17.97
C ALA A 36 -10.68 -15.05 -16.68
N ALA A 37 -11.98 -15.36 -16.79
CA ALA A 37 -12.83 -15.75 -15.66
C ALA A 37 -12.42 -17.11 -15.08
N GLU A 38 -12.09 -18.10 -15.91
CA GLU A 38 -11.62 -19.41 -15.44
C GLU A 38 -10.26 -19.33 -14.75
N LYS A 39 -9.40 -18.38 -15.15
CA LYS A 39 -8.08 -18.18 -14.53
C LYS A 39 -8.12 -17.58 -13.12
N VAL A 40 -9.20 -16.89 -12.77
CA VAL A 40 -9.39 -16.25 -11.45
C VAL A 40 -10.39 -16.99 -10.57
N TYR A 41 -11.01 -18.05 -11.09
CA TYR A 41 -11.94 -18.87 -10.35
C TYR A 41 -11.18 -19.83 -9.43
N VAL A 42 -11.50 -19.79 -8.14
CA VAL A 42 -11.00 -20.73 -7.12
C VAL A 42 -12.19 -21.42 -6.51
N ALA A 43 -12.29 -22.75 -6.67
CA ALA A 43 -13.48 -23.50 -6.29
C ALA A 43 -13.63 -23.62 -4.75
N PRO A 44 -14.84 -23.90 -4.22
CA PRO A 44 -15.00 -24.21 -2.81
C PRO A 44 -14.11 -25.40 -2.38
N GLY A 45 -13.29 -25.18 -1.35
CA GLY A 45 -12.32 -26.16 -0.87
C GLY A 45 -10.92 -26.02 -1.46
N GLU A 46 -10.75 -25.19 -2.50
CA GLU A 46 -9.45 -24.83 -3.07
C GLU A 46 -8.88 -23.55 -2.42
N GLN A 47 -7.56 -23.42 -2.48
CA GLN A 47 -6.81 -22.31 -1.88
C GLN A 47 -6.35 -21.33 -2.95
N ASP A 48 -6.25 -20.06 -2.57
CA ASP A 48 -5.55 -19.05 -3.34
C ASP A 48 -4.03 -19.32 -3.33
N GLU A 49 -3.34 -18.88 -4.38
CA GLU A 49 -1.90 -19.11 -4.56
C GLU A 49 -1.07 -18.05 -3.82
N TYR A 50 -1.59 -16.82 -3.69
CA TYR A 50 -0.88 -15.71 -3.05
C TYR A 50 -1.74 -14.99 -2.01
N TYR A 51 -1.07 -14.46 -0.99
CA TYR A 51 -1.63 -13.43 -0.13
C TYR A 51 -1.28 -12.04 -0.68
N ALA A 52 -2.26 -11.15 -0.70
CA ALA A 52 -2.07 -9.74 -0.99
C ALA A 52 -2.36 -8.91 0.26
N PHE A 53 -1.35 -8.20 0.76
CA PHE A 53 -1.45 -7.26 1.87
C PHE A 53 -1.67 -5.87 1.28
N LEU A 54 -2.90 -5.38 1.37
CA LEU A 54 -3.33 -4.15 0.71
C LEU A 54 -3.67 -3.09 1.74
N SER A 55 -3.27 -1.86 1.42
CA SER A 55 -3.65 -0.69 2.20
C SER A 55 -5.18 -0.54 2.25
N GLY A 56 -5.72 -0.29 3.44
CA GLY A 56 -7.11 0.14 3.62
C GLY A 56 -7.32 1.65 3.47
N GLY A 57 -6.27 2.41 3.18
CA GLY A 57 -6.27 3.87 3.11
C GLY A 57 -6.81 4.48 4.39
N TYR A 58 -7.82 5.34 4.26
CA TYR A 58 -8.51 6.01 5.35
C TYR A 58 -9.30 5.10 6.31
N SER A 59 -9.39 3.78 6.06
CA SER A 59 -9.83 2.87 7.12
C SER A 59 -8.79 2.78 8.24
N GLY A 60 -7.53 3.11 7.97
CA GLY A 60 -6.40 3.01 8.88
C GLY A 60 -5.96 1.57 9.17
N ASN A 61 -6.50 0.59 8.45
CA ASN A 61 -6.28 -0.84 8.69
C ASN A 61 -5.62 -1.52 7.49
N LEU A 62 -4.96 -2.65 7.73
CA LEU A 62 -4.33 -3.47 6.70
C LEU A 62 -5.29 -4.58 6.28
N THR A 63 -5.48 -4.79 4.98
CA THR A 63 -6.39 -5.82 4.47
C THR A 63 -5.62 -6.97 3.84
N VAL A 64 -6.09 -8.19 4.03
CA VAL A 64 -5.48 -9.42 3.51
C VAL A 64 -6.45 -10.06 2.53
N TYR A 65 -5.99 -10.24 1.29
CA TYR A 65 -6.74 -10.86 0.21
C TYR A 65 -6.04 -12.13 -0.28
N GLY A 66 -6.82 -13.07 -0.81
CA GLY A 66 -6.32 -14.18 -1.61
C GLY A 66 -6.31 -13.83 -3.10
N LEU A 67 -5.22 -14.16 -3.81
CA LEU A 67 -5.14 -14.08 -5.26
C LEU A 67 -4.98 -15.49 -5.86
N PRO A 68 -5.65 -15.80 -6.98
CA PRO A 68 -6.32 -14.84 -7.87
C PRO A 68 -7.81 -14.57 -7.57
N SER A 69 -8.40 -15.18 -6.54
CA SER A 69 -9.85 -15.09 -6.30
C SER A 69 -10.35 -13.68 -5.94
N GLY A 70 -9.48 -12.83 -5.41
CA GLY A 70 -9.83 -11.48 -4.95
C GLY A 70 -10.70 -11.46 -3.68
N ARG A 71 -10.77 -12.58 -2.95
CA ARG A 71 -11.54 -12.67 -1.70
C ARG A 71 -10.75 -12.06 -0.54
N MET A 72 -11.40 -11.20 0.26
CA MET A 72 -10.81 -10.71 1.50
C MET A 72 -10.88 -11.81 2.56
N PHE A 73 -9.75 -12.10 3.20
CA PHE A 73 -9.64 -13.07 4.29
C PHE A 73 -9.66 -12.43 5.67
N LYS A 74 -9.02 -11.27 5.83
CA LYS A 74 -8.88 -10.60 7.12
C LYS A 74 -8.67 -9.10 6.94
N GLU A 75 -9.18 -8.34 7.89
CA GLU A 75 -8.80 -6.95 8.14
C GLU A 75 -8.04 -6.93 9.47
N ILE A 76 -6.82 -6.40 9.46
CA ILE A 76 -5.93 -6.30 10.61
C ILE A 76 -5.98 -4.85 11.09
N PRO A 77 -6.43 -4.59 12.32
CA PRO A 77 -6.50 -3.23 12.85
C PRO A 77 -5.10 -2.69 13.15
N VAL A 78 -4.86 -1.44 12.72
CA VAL A 78 -3.54 -0.78 12.89
C VAL A 78 -3.71 0.60 13.52
N PHE A 79 -4.23 1.57 12.77
CA PHE A 79 -4.29 2.97 13.22
C PHE A 79 -5.69 3.43 13.62
N SER A 80 -6.69 2.56 13.46
CA SER A 80 -8.09 2.87 13.77
C SER A 80 -8.63 1.96 14.86
N GLN A 81 -9.58 2.48 15.64
CA GLN A 81 -10.37 1.63 16.53
C GLN A 81 -11.13 0.57 15.73
N PHE A 82 -11.16 -0.67 16.25
CA PHE A 82 -11.78 -1.79 15.55
C PHE A 82 -12.67 -2.61 16.48
N PRO A 83 -13.95 -2.22 16.63
CA PRO A 83 -14.87 -2.82 17.59
C PRO A 83 -15.04 -4.34 17.44
N THR A 84 -14.93 -4.87 16.22
CA THR A 84 -15.05 -6.31 15.93
C THR A 84 -14.09 -7.17 16.75
N SER A 85 -12.88 -6.65 17.04
CA SER A 85 -11.86 -7.34 17.83
C SER A 85 -11.61 -6.71 19.20
N GLY A 86 -12.19 -5.53 19.47
CA GLY A 86 -11.86 -4.72 20.64
C GLY A 86 -10.53 -3.95 20.55
N TYR A 87 -9.86 -3.94 19.40
CA TYR A 87 -8.64 -3.16 19.18
C TYR A 87 -8.91 -1.65 19.35
N GLY A 88 -8.08 -1.00 20.17
CA GLY A 88 -8.27 0.38 20.59
C GLY A 88 -9.29 0.57 21.73
N TYR A 89 -9.77 -0.53 22.31
CA TYR A 89 -10.62 -0.55 23.51
C TYR A 89 -10.04 -1.37 24.67
N SER A 90 -9.14 -2.34 24.39
CA SER A 90 -8.43 -3.10 25.43
C SER A 90 -7.23 -2.33 25.99
N GLU A 91 -6.79 -2.65 27.21
CA GLU A 91 -5.64 -1.97 27.84
C GLU A 91 -4.34 -2.17 27.05
N GLU A 92 -4.19 -3.30 26.37
CA GLU A 92 -3.03 -3.64 25.54
C GLU A 92 -2.99 -2.81 24.25
N THR A 93 -4.15 -2.42 23.72
CA THR A 93 -4.26 -1.78 22.39
C THR A 93 -4.60 -0.28 22.47
N LYS A 94 -5.13 0.21 23.58
CA LYS A 94 -5.32 1.66 23.81
C LYS A 94 -4.04 2.48 23.59
N PRO A 95 -2.85 2.07 24.10
CA PRO A 95 -1.62 2.82 23.88
C PRO A 95 -1.22 2.94 22.41
N MET A 96 -1.61 1.98 21.55
CA MET A 96 -1.28 2.00 20.12
C MET A 96 -1.89 3.22 19.40
N LEU A 97 -3.00 3.75 19.92
CA LEU A 97 -3.71 4.90 19.35
C LEU A 97 -3.39 6.22 20.06
N ASN A 98 -2.47 6.20 21.03
CA ASN A 98 -1.96 7.41 21.66
C ASN A 98 -0.74 7.93 20.91
N THR A 99 -0.72 9.24 20.71
CA THR A 99 0.31 9.98 19.98
C THR A 99 0.78 11.15 20.82
N SER A 100 1.81 11.87 20.36
CA SER A 100 2.23 13.13 20.97
C SER A 100 1.12 14.20 20.97
N PHE A 101 0.09 14.04 20.13
CA PHE A 101 -1.11 14.88 20.05
C PHE A 101 -2.30 14.35 20.85
N GLY A 102 -2.11 13.29 21.64
CA GLY A 102 -3.17 12.61 22.39
C GLY A 102 -3.75 11.43 21.64
N PHE A 103 -4.99 11.07 21.98
CA PHE A 103 -5.68 9.91 21.42
C PHE A 103 -6.19 10.19 20.00
N VAL A 104 -5.70 9.41 19.03
CA VAL A 104 -6.02 9.54 17.59
C VAL A 104 -6.51 8.17 17.07
N PRO A 105 -7.84 7.94 17.02
CA PRO A 105 -8.44 6.64 16.70
C PRO A 105 -8.64 6.38 15.20
N TRP A 106 -7.87 7.04 14.34
CA TRP A 106 -7.93 6.93 12.88
C TRP A 106 -6.61 7.36 12.24
N ASP A 107 -6.34 6.89 11.02
CA ASP A 107 -5.27 7.41 10.15
C ASP A 107 -5.50 6.96 8.70
N ASP A 108 -4.62 7.37 7.80
CA ASP A 108 -4.48 6.92 6.42
C ASP A 108 -3.30 5.93 6.33
N LEU A 109 -3.62 4.64 6.31
CA LEU A 109 -2.61 3.58 6.11
C LEU A 109 -2.21 3.55 4.63
N HIS A 110 -0.94 3.78 4.30
CA HIS A 110 -0.59 4.10 2.91
C HIS A 110 0.15 2.98 2.15
N HIS A 111 1.39 2.66 2.50
CA HIS A 111 2.23 1.70 1.78
C HIS A 111 2.65 0.52 2.67
N PRO A 112 2.06 -0.67 2.47
CA PRO A 112 2.57 -1.91 3.05
C PRO A 112 3.86 -2.37 2.36
N ASP A 113 4.85 -2.77 3.14
CA ASP A 113 6.08 -3.42 2.65
C ASP A 113 6.45 -4.61 3.57
N ILE A 114 6.86 -5.73 2.97
CA ILE A 114 7.02 -7.02 3.67
C ILE A 114 8.50 -7.28 3.91
N SER A 115 8.85 -7.71 5.12
CA SER A 115 10.21 -8.04 5.55
C SER A 115 10.95 -8.95 4.57
N GLN A 116 12.25 -8.68 4.43
CA GLN A 116 13.15 -9.31 3.48
C GLN A 116 14.48 -9.74 4.11
N THR A 117 15.05 -10.79 3.52
CA THR A 117 16.40 -11.29 3.78
C THR A 117 17.07 -11.56 2.43
N ASN A 118 18.23 -10.95 2.18
CA ASN A 118 18.92 -10.97 0.88
C ASN A 118 18.03 -10.51 -0.29
N GLY A 119 17.12 -9.57 -0.04
CA GLY A 119 16.23 -9.01 -1.06
C GLY A 119 15.02 -9.88 -1.40
N GLU A 120 14.87 -11.04 -0.77
CA GLU A 120 13.73 -11.94 -0.92
C GLU A 120 12.77 -11.80 0.27
N LEU A 121 11.46 -11.88 0.01
CA LEU A 121 10.45 -11.82 1.06
C LEU A 121 10.62 -12.99 2.03
N ASP A 122 10.74 -12.70 3.32
CA ASP A 122 10.91 -13.72 4.36
C ASP A 122 9.68 -13.89 5.26
N GLY A 123 8.65 -13.05 5.07
CA GLY A 123 7.34 -13.24 5.68
C GLY A 123 7.32 -13.14 7.21
N ARG A 124 8.28 -12.46 7.83
CA ARG A 124 8.27 -12.19 9.28
C ARG A 124 7.26 -11.10 9.65
N TRP A 125 7.30 -9.97 8.94
CA TRP A 125 6.51 -8.78 9.27
C TRP A 125 6.01 -8.04 8.03
N VAL A 126 4.94 -7.27 8.21
CA VAL A 126 4.54 -6.19 7.30
C VAL A 126 4.71 -4.86 8.04
N PHE A 127 5.40 -3.93 7.40
CA PHE A 127 5.49 -2.55 7.86
C PHE A 127 4.52 -1.69 7.08
N VAL A 128 3.85 -0.79 7.78
CA VAL A 128 2.87 0.13 7.20
C VAL A 128 3.04 1.51 7.84
N ASN A 129 2.79 2.56 7.06
CA ASN A 129 2.84 3.94 7.55
C ASN A 129 1.44 4.53 7.72
N GLY A 130 1.29 5.36 8.76
CA GLY A 130 0.19 6.32 8.89
C GLY A 130 0.62 7.66 8.31
N ASN A 131 -0.08 8.14 7.30
CA ASN A 131 0.27 9.35 6.55
C ASN A 131 -0.17 10.64 7.28
N ASN A 132 -1.32 10.65 7.94
CA ASN A 132 -1.86 11.83 8.61
C ASN A 132 -1.07 12.16 9.89
N THR A 133 -0.95 11.18 10.80
CA THR A 133 -0.08 11.31 11.97
C THR A 133 1.16 10.46 11.72
N PRO A 134 2.33 11.07 11.42
CA PRO A 134 3.52 10.36 10.97
C PRO A 134 3.93 9.23 11.90
N ARG A 135 3.57 8.00 11.53
CA ARG A 135 3.83 6.78 12.31
C ARG A 135 4.19 5.63 11.40
N ILE A 136 4.94 4.66 11.93
CA ILE A 136 5.11 3.34 11.32
C ILE A 136 4.58 2.31 12.29
N ALA A 137 3.83 1.34 11.78
CA ALA A 137 3.43 0.15 12.51
C ALA A 137 4.09 -1.10 11.93
N ARG A 138 4.37 -2.06 12.80
CA ARG A 138 4.82 -3.40 12.46
C ARG A 138 3.71 -4.39 12.78
N VAL A 139 3.31 -5.15 11.76
CA VAL A 139 2.34 -6.23 11.84
C VAL A 139 3.07 -7.55 11.74
N SER A 140 2.83 -8.47 12.67
CA SER A 140 3.39 -9.81 12.62
C SER A 140 2.61 -10.71 11.69
N LEU A 141 3.31 -11.40 10.80
CA LEU A 141 2.70 -12.35 9.86
C LEU A 141 2.48 -13.73 10.48
N SER A 142 3.04 -14.01 11.66
CA SER A 142 2.71 -15.24 12.40
C SER A 142 1.38 -15.11 13.15
N THR A 143 1.05 -13.93 13.66
CA THR A 143 -0.17 -13.68 14.45
C THR A 143 -1.25 -12.91 13.69
N PHE A 144 -0.87 -12.21 12.61
CA PHE A 144 -1.72 -11.25 11.90
C PHE A 144 -2.25 -10.14 12.85
N GLU A 145 -1.37 -9.62 13.70
CA GLU A 145 -1.64 -8.58 14.69
C GLU A 145 -0.59 -7.47 14.64
N THR A 146 -1.01 -6.24 14.94
CA THR A 146 -0.11 -5.09 15.10
C THR A 146 0.62 -5.20 16.43
N GLU A 147 1.94 -5.33 16.39
CA GLU A 147 2.76 -5.55 17.59
C GLU A 147 3.46 -4.29 18.10
N GLU A 148 3.70 -3.31 17.22
CA GLU A 148 4.39 -2.08 17.58
C GLU A 148 3.99 -0.94 16.66
N ILE A 149 3.86 0.27 17.23
CA ILE A 149 3.69 1.53 16.48
C ILE A 149 4.71 2.53 17.03
N ILE A 150 5.46 3.18 16.15
CA ILE A 150 6.40 4.26 16.48
C ILE A 150 5.98 5.55 15.77
N GLU A 151 5.99 6.67 16.49
CA GLU A 151 5.75 8.00 15.93
C GLU A 151 7.06 8.63 15.43
N VAL A 152 7.02 9.22 14.23
CA VAL A 152 8.18 9.78 13.54
C VAL A 152 8.22 11.30 13.77
N PRO A 153 9.22 11.81 14.52
CA PRO A 153 9.34 13.23 14.79
C PRO A 153 9.81 14.01 13.56
N ASN A 154 9.71 15.34 13.61
CA ASN A 154 10.19 16.26 12.58
C ASN A 154 9.64 15.96 11.17
N SER A 155 8.44 15.37 11.10
CA SER A 155 7.81 14.94 9.85
C SER A 155 6.35 15.36 9.80
N ALA A 156 5.81 15.46 8.59
CA ALA A 156 4.39 15.63 8.31
C ALA A 156 4.07 15.01 6.94
N GLY A 157 2.89 14.39 6.81
CA GLY A 157 2.53 13.63 5.61
C GLY A 157 3.52 12.50 5.37
N ASN A 158 3.55 11.49 6.23
CA ASN A 158 4.51 10.40 6.10
C ASN A 158 4.15 9.54 4.88
N HIS A 159 4.76 9.81 3.70
CA HIS A 159 4.33 9.22 2.43
C HIS A 159 5.41 8.40 1.74
N SER A 160 6.67 8.87 1.72
CA SER A 160 7.82 8.10 1.19
C SER A 160 8.24 7.03 2.21
N SER A 161 7.27 6.20 2.57
CA SER A 161 7.19 5.36 3.75
C SER A 161 6.03 4.37 3.58
N SER A 162 6.04 3.19 4.18
CA SER A 162 7.22 2.52 4.75
C SER A 162 7.93 1.74 3.65
N PHE A 163 9.24 1.95 3.48
CA PHE A 163 10.03 1.19 2.51
C PHE A 163 11.21 0.52 3.18
N ILE A 164 11.33 -0.81 3.02
CA ILE A 164 12.31 -1.59 3.76
C ILE A 164 13.56 -1.91 2.94
N THR A 165 14.70 -1.81 3.60
CA THR A 165 16.01 -2.22 3.06
C THR A 165 16.09 -3.72 2.81
N GLU A 166 17.08 -4.13 2.00
CA GLU A 166 17.24 -5.50 1.48
C GLU A 166 17.19 -6.61 2.54
N ASN A 167 17.70 -6.34 3.75
CA ASN A 167 17.74 -7.29 4.86
C ASN A 167 16.83 -6.89 6.03
N THR A 168 15.90 -5.95 5.82
CA THR A 168 15.07 -5.37 6.88
C THR A 168 15.93 -4.77 8.00
N GLU A 169 17.04 -4.12 7.67
CA GLU A 169 17.89 -3.44 8.67
C GLU A 169 17.25 -2.11 9.09
N TYR A 170 16.64 -1.44 8.11
CA TYR A 170 15.89 -0.20 8.27
C TYR A 170 14.55 -0.25 7.55
N VAL A 171 13.56 0.37 8.17
CA VAL A 171 12.34 0.90 7.54
C VAL A 171 12.53 2.40 7.38
N VAL A 172 12.31 2.91 6.18
CA VAL A 172 12.47 4.33 5.88
C VAL A 172 11.12 5.05 5.86
N ALA A 173 11.09 6.22 6.50
CA ALA A 173 9.97 7.16 6.50
C ALA A 173 10.41 8.55 6.05
N GLY A 174 9.80 9.08 4.99
CA GLY A 174 10.08 10.43 4.51
C GLY A 174 8.92 11.42 4.70
N THR A 175 9.28 12.68 4.92
CA THR A 175 8.38 13.82 5.02
C THR A 175 7.84 14.26 3.65
N ARG A 176 6.54 14.12 3.41
CA ARG A 176 5.89 14.66 2.20
C ARG A 176 5.64 16.15 2.30
N PHE A 177 5.22 16.61 3.47
CA PHE A 177 4.96 18.03 3.71
C PHE A 177 6.06 18.53 4.62
N SER A 178 7.04 19.24 4.04
CA SER A 178 8.14 19.80 4.82
C SER A 178 7.63 20.56 6.04
N VAL A 179 8.40 20.57 7.12
CA VAL A 179 8.07 21.28 8.37
C VAL A 179 9.19 22.27 8.70
N PRO A 180 8.91 23.36 9.46
CA PRO A 180 9.97 24.28 9.84
C PRO A 180 10.93 23.61 10.83
N VAL A 181 12.23 23.86 10.65
CA VAL A 181 13.28 23.31 11.52
C VAL A 181 14.21 24.45 11.99
N PRO A 182 14.25 24.78 13.29
CA PRO A 182 13.51 24.16 14.40
C PRO A 182 12.01 24.39 14.31
N GLN A 183 11.21 23.47 14.89
CA GLN A 183 9.75 23.57 14.91
C GLN A 183 9.31 24.83 15.66
N ARG A 184 8.72 25.78 14.94
CA ARG A 184 8.26 27.07 15.44
C ARG A 184 7.13 27.61 14.56
N ASP A 185 6.30 28.46 15.13
CA ASP A 185 5.37 29.25 14.33
C ASP A 185 6.13 30.21 13.43
N MET A 186 5.68 30.33 12.18
CA MET A 186 6.27 31.25 11.22
C MET A 186 5.31 31.62 10.08
N PRO A 187 5.46 32.84 9.53
CA PRO A 187 4.74 33.24 8.33
C PRO A 187 5.00 32.30 7.14
N ILE A 188 3.94 31.91 6.43
CA ILE A 188 4.05 30.97 5.29
C ILE A 188 4.88 31.53 4.12
N ASN A 189 4.99 32.86 4.00
CA ASN A 189 5.84 33.51 3.00
C ASN A 189 7.34 33.35 3.30
N GLU A 190 7.72 32.92 4.50
CA GLU A 190 9.10 32.56 4.85
C GLU A 190 9.40 31.07 4.65
N TYR A 191 8.50 30.32 4.01
CA TYR A 191 8.61 28.86 3.84
C TYR A 191 9.96 28.43 3.23
N LYS A 192 10.34 29.04 2.11
CA LYS A 192 11.52 28.67 1.33
C LYS A 192 12.80 28.78 2.16
N GLY A 193 13.57 27.70 2.22
CA GLY A 193 14.83 27.62 2.97
C GLY A 193 14.69 27.39 4.49
N ASN A 194 13.56 27.73 5.11
CA ASN A 194 13.30 27.48 6.53
C ASN A 194 12.64 26.13 6.81
N PHE A 195 11.82 25.67 5.88
CA PHE A 195 11.20 24.35 5.95
C PHE A 195 12.19 23.29 5.46
N LYS A 196 12.10 22.09 6.03
CA LYS A 196 12.97 20.95 5.72
C LYS A 196 12.15 19.67 5.61
N GLY A 197 12.62 18.74 4.79
CA GLY A 197 12.12 17.36 4.78
C GLY A 197 13.07 16.46 5.55
N ALA A 198 12.54 15.65 6.48
CA ALA A 198 13.32 14.65 7.18
C ALA A 198 13.16 13.29 6.50
N LEU A 199 14.28 12.63 6.22
CA LEU A 199 14.30 11.22 5.80
C LEU A 199 14.75 10.38 7.00
N SER A 200 13.82 9.66 7.59
CA SER A 200 14.01 8.93 8.85
C SER A 200 14.35 7.48 8.58
N PHE A 201 15.40 6.99 9.22
CA PHE A 201 15.83 5.60 9.17
C PHE A 201 15.51 4.95 10.51
N ILE A 202 14.53 4.06 10.52
CA ILE A 202 14.08 3.33 11.69
C ILE A 202 14.72 1.95 11.63
N SER A 203 15.67 1.69 12.53
CA SER A 203 16.32 0.38 12.63
C SER A 203 15.31 -0.67 13.10
N VAL A 204 15.46 -1.89 12.60
CA VAL A 204 14.66 -3.06 13.02
C VAL A 204 15.60 -4.08 13.64
N ALA A 205 15.35 -4.45 14.90
CA ALA A 205 16.13 -5.48 15.55
C ALA A 205 15.89 -6.84 14.85
N PRO A 206 16.93 -7.61 14.50
CA PRO A 206 16.77 -8.83 13.71
C PRO A 206 16.03 -9.95 14.44
N GLU A 207 16.14 -9.99 15.77
CA GLU A 207 15.60 -11.07 16.60
C GLU A 207 14.09 -10.96 16.83
N ASP A 208 13.61 -9.75 17.14
CA ASP A 208 12.23 -9.53 17.57
C ASP A 208 11.51 -8.46 16.74
N GLY A 209 12.18 -7.82 15.79
CA GLY A 209 11.63 -6.78 14.93
C GLY A 209 11.40 -5.43 15.62
N ARG A 210 11.92 -5.23 16.84
CA ARG A 210 11.74 -3.97 17.59
C ARG A 210 12.23 -2.78 16.77
N MET A 211 11.37 -1.76 16.65
CA MET A 211 11.67 -0.54 15.92
C MET A 211 12.35 0.51 16.80
N ASN A 212 13.39 1.17 16.28
CA ASN A 212 14.02 2.32 16.91
C ASN A 212 14.37 3.37 15.87
N LEU A 213 14.13 4.65 16.15
CA LEU A 213 14.59 5.73 15.28
C LEU A 213 16.11 5.86 15.42
N GLU A 214 16.86 5.47 14.40
CA GLU A 214 18.32 5.46 14.46
C GLU A 214 18.90 6.83 14.10
N PHE A 215 18.46 7.39 12.97
CA PHE A 215 18.86 8.73 12.54
C PHE A 215 17.85 9.34 11.56
N GLN A 216 17.97 10.66 11.37
CA GLN A 216 17.28 11.39 10.32
C GLN A 216 18.31 12.13 9.46
N VAL A 217 18.13 12.07 8.14
CA VAL A 217 18.85 12.92 7.19
C VAL A 217 17.99 14.14 6.91
N MET A 218 18.47 15.31 7.33
CA MET A 218 17.80 16.57 7.05
C MET A 218 18.08 17.02 5.63
N MET A 219 17.02 17.18 4.86
CA MET A 219 17.08 17.58 3.46
C MET A 219 16.45 18.96 3.26
N PRO A 220 16.62 19.60 2.09
CA PRO A 220 15.85 20.79 1.72
C PRO A 220 14.34 20.58 1.91
N GLY A 221 13.59 21.69 1.98
CA GLY A 221 12.13 21.71 2.20
C GLY A 221 11.31 21.21 1.02
N PHE A 222 11.80 20.17 0.34
CA PHE A 222 11.12 19.52 -0.75
C PHE A 222 10.02 18.61 -0.21
N ASN A 223 9.05 18.33 -1.08
CA ASN A 223 8.03 17.34 -0.79
C ASN A 223 8.48 15.97 -1.30
N TYR A 224 8.84 15.05 -0.40
CA TYR A 224 9.31 13.71 -0.74
C TYR A 224 8.13 12.75 -0.92
N ASP A 225 8.05 12.12 -2.07
CA ASP A 225 6.85 11.42 -2.52
C ASP A 225 6.94 9.92 -2.29
N LEU A 226 7.60 9.21 -3.19
CA LEU A 226 7.90 7.78 -3.09
C LEU A 226 9.39 7.56 -2.85
N SER A 227 9.72 6.42 -2.26
CA SER A 227 11.10 6.02 -2.08
C SER A 227 11.27 4.52 -2.32
N ARG A 228 12.49 4.10 -2.66
CA ARG A 228 12.84 2.69 -2.86
C ARG A 228 14.31 2.47 -2.47
N PRO A 229 14.59 1.52 -1.56
CA PRO A 229 15.95 1.03 -1.35
C PRO A 229 16.37 0.16 -2.54
N GLY A 230 17.64 0.29 -2.90
CA GLY A 230 18.29 -0.62 -3.82
C GLY A 230 18.42 -2.03 -3.25
N ARG A 231 18.54 -3.01 -4.15
CA ARG A 231 18.71 -4.44 -3.86
C ARG A 231 19.77 -5.03 -4.78
N GLY A 232 20.51 -6.03 -4.32
CA GLY A 232 21.54 -6.70 -5.11
C GLY A 232 22.59 -5.72 -5.62
N ASN A 233 22.66 -5.51 -6.94
CA ASN A 233 23.64 -4.60 -7.54
C ASN A 233 23.50 -3.13 -7.09
N SER A 234 22.33 -2.71 -6.60
CA SER A 234 22.11 -1.36 -6.04
C SER A 234 22.04 -1.35 -4.52
N HIS A 235 22.42 -2.45 -3.85
CA HIS A 235 22.50 -2.51 -2.39
C HIS A 235 23.29 -1.32 -1.82
N GLY A 236 22.82 -0.78 -0.70
CA GLY A 236 23.40 0.40 -0.04
C GLY A 236 22.95 1.75 -0.61
N TRP A 237 22.26 1.78 -1.76
CA TRP A 237 21.64 2.99 -2.30
C TRP A 237 20.19 3.12 -1.87
N PHE A 238 19.72 4.36 -1.71
CA PHE A 238 18.33 4.68 -1.47
C PHE A 238 17.89 5.82 -2.39
N PHE A 239 16.74 5.66 -3.03
CA PHE A 239 16.22 6.62 -4.00
C PHE A 239 14.93 7.22 -3.49
N PHE A 240 14.77 8.53 -3.65
CA PHE A 240 13.57 9.28 -3.31
C PHE A 240 13.15 10.13 -4.50
N SER A 241 11.84 10.20 -4.71
CA SER A 241 11.21 11.11 -5.66
C SER A 241 10.71 12.35 -4.93
N THR A 242 10.60 13.45 -5.65
CA THR A 242 10.07 14.70 -5.12
C THR A 242 9.29 15.46 -6.20
N TYR A 243 8.24 16.17 -5.77
CA TYR A 243 7.39 16.97 -6.64
C TYR A 243 7.39 18.48 -6.31
N ASN A 244 8.22 18.93 -5.36
CA ASN A 244 8.26 20.34 -4.93
C ASN A 244 9.70 20.79 -4.64
N THR A 245 10.58 20.66 -5.63
CA THR A 245 11.97 21.12 -5.53
C THR A 245 12.10 22.64 -5.47
N GLU A 246 11.05 23.35 -5.84
CA GLU A 246 10.94 24.81 -5.91
C GLU A 246 10.73 25.43 -4.53
N GLU A 247 10.36 24.61 -3.54
CA GLU A 247 9.93 25.01 -2.20
C GLU A 247 8.73 25.98 -2.27
N ALA A 248 7.75 25.65 -3.11
CA ALA A 248 6.49 26.40 -3.19
C ALA A 248 5.55 25.99 -2.03
N ASN A 249 4.78 26.95 -1.53
CA ASN A 249 3.80 26.76 -0.45
C ASN A 249 2.33 26.78 -0.94
N SER A 250 2.11 27.10 -2.22
CA SER A 250 0.81 27.20 -2.85
C SER A 250 0.94 27.01 -4.35
N LEU A 251 -0.15 26.62 -5.02
CA LEU A 251 -0.23 26.45 -6.47
C LEU A 251 0.94 25.62 -7.03
N LEU A 252 1.24 24.48 -6.39
CA LEU A 252 2.43 23.66 -6.68
C LEU A 252 2.53 23.28 -8.16
N GLU A 253 1.41 22.94 -8.81
CA GLU A 253 1.37 22.60 -10.23
C GLU A 253 1.77 23.76 -11.13
N VAL A 254 1.40 25.00 -10.76
CA VAL A 254 1.77 26.21 -11.51
C VAL A 254 3.24 26.53 -11.32
N MET A 255 3.77 26.28 -10.12
CA MET A 255 5.15 26.59 -9.75
C MET A 255 6.13 25.48 -10.12
N ALA A 256 5.67 24.31 -10.55
CA ALA A 256 6.52 23.17 -10.88
C ALA A 256 7.42 23.44 -12.10
N SER A 257 8.60 22.81 -12.10
CA SER A 257 9.63 22.86 -13.15
C SER A 257 10.21 24.25 -13.42
N GLN A 258 10.36 25.08 -12.38
CA GLN A 258 10.87 26.46 -12.49
C GLN A 258 12.31 26.65 -11.95
N ASN A 259 13.04 25.55 -11.73
CA ASN A 259 14.42 25.55 -11.21
C ASN A 259 15.49 25.63 -12.31
#